data_AF-A0A959RNA5-F1
#
_entry.id   AF-A0A959RNA5-F1
#
_cell.length_a   1.000
_cell.length_b   1.000
_cell.length_c   1.000
_cell.angle_alpha   90.00
_cell.angle_beta   90.00
_cell.angle_gamma   90.00
#
_symmetry.space_group_name_H-M   'P 1'
#
loop_
_entity.id
_entity.type
_entity.pdbx_description
1 polymer ?
#
loop_
_entity_poly.entity_id
_entity_poly.type
_entity_poly.pdbx_seq_one_letter_code
_entity_poly.pdbx_strand_id
1 'polypeptide(L)'
;RIGKFESANGGTLFLDEIGDMSLNAQAKVLRALQEGKITRVGADKDINVDVRVVAATNKDLLQEVEQKTFRLDLYHRLSVILIHVPSLNERRDDIPMLVEQFLKDICADYGISPKTMDDASIQLLQDYNWTGNIRELRNVVERLVILSGKKIMPEDVKSYVLPK
;
A
#
# COMPACT_ATOMS: atom_id res chain seq x y z
N ARG A 1 25.68 -7.12 -9.92
CA ARG A 1 24.89 -7.13 -8.67
C ARG A 1 23.74 -8.13 -8.84
N ILE A 2 23.41 -8.90 -7.81
CA ILE A 2 22.29 -9.88 -7.85
C ILE A 2 20.97 -9.11 -8.05
N GLY A 3 20.13 -9.57 -8.98
CA GLY A 3 18.83 -8.97 -9.28
C GLY A 3 17.74 -9.44 -8.30
N LYS A 4 16.63 -8.70 -8.21
CA LYS A 4 15.55 -8.99 -7.25
C LYS A 4 14.91 -10.37 -7.44
N PHE A 5 14.73 -10.82 -8.69
CA PHE A 5 14.24 -12.18 -8.98
C PHE A 5 15.20 -13.27 -8.51
N GLU A 6 16.50 -13.05 -8.70
CA GLU A 6 17.53 -14.00 -8.26
C GLU A 6 17.59 -14.06 -6.73
N SER A 7 17.46 -12.92 -6.05
CA SER A 7 17.39 -12.87 -4.58
C SER A 7 16.13 -13.51 -3.99
N ALA A 8 15.04 -13.56 -4.75
CA ALA A 8 13.76 -14.11 -4.32
C ALA A 8 13.58 -15.60 -4.70
N ASN A 9 14.60 -16.23 -5.27
CA ASN A 9 14.54 -17.63 -5.70
C ASN A 9 14.21 -18.57 -4.53
N GLY A 10 13.22 -19.45 -4.71
CA GLY A 10 12.63 -20.30 -3.68
C GLY A 10 11.65 -19.57 -2.74
N GLY A 11 11.30 -18.32 -3.04
CA GLY A 11 10.50 -17.47 -2.18
C GLY A 11 9.39 -16.72 -2.92
N THR A 12 9.03 -15.55 -2.39
CA THR A 12 7.99 -14.67 -2.95
C THR A 12 8.56 -13.29 -3.27
N LEU A 13 8.24 -12.75 -4.43
CA LEU A 13 8.58 -11.40 -4.86
C LEU A 13 7.31 -10.54 -4.90
N PHE A 14 7.29 -9.49 -4.08
CA PHE A 14 6.26 -8.45 -4.14
C PHE A 14 6.69 -7.34 -5.10
N LEU A 15 5.84 -7.04 -6.08
CA LEU A 15 6.01 -5.98 -7.07
C LEU A 15 4.97 -4.90 -6.82
N ASP A 16 5.38 -3.84 -6.14
CA ASP A 16 4.53 -2.66 -5.92
C ASP A 16 4.52 -1.77 -7.17
N GLU A 17 3.43 -1.05 -7.37
CA GLU A 17 3.21 -0.10 -8.49
C GLU A 17 3.59 -0.67 -9.87
N ILE A 18 3.17 -1.91 -10.18
CA ILE A 18 3.58 -2.59 -11.43
C ILE A 18 3.13 -1.85 -12.70
N GLY A 19 2.08 -1.03 -12.62
CA GLY A 19 1.61 -0.16 -13.70
C GLY A 19 2.56 0.99 -14.08
N ASP A 20 3.56 1.30 -13.27
CA ASP A 20 4.60 2.31 -13.57
C ASP A 20 5.87 1.68 -14.18
N MET A 21 5.87 0.36 -14.37
CA MET A 21 7.00 -0.35 -14.93
C MET A 21 7.18 -0.05 -16.42
N SER A 22 8.41 0.28 -16.86
CA SER A 22 8.71 0.41 -18.29
C SER A 22 8.41 -0.88 -19.08
N LEU A 23 8.03 -0.76 -20.36
CA LEU A 23 7.74 -1.92 -21.23
C LEU A 23 8.89 -2.93 -21.31
N ASN A 24 10.15 -2.49 -21.22
CA ASN A 24 11.32 -3.35 -21.21
C ASN A 24 11.40 -4.17 -19.91
N ALA A 25 11.12 -3.54 -18.76
CA ALA A 25 11.05 -4.26 -17.49
C ALA A 25 9.85 -5.23 -17.47
N GLN A 26 8.69 -4.84 -18.01
CA GLN A 26 7.53 -5.72 -18.17
C GLN A 26 7.87 -6.99 -18.97
N ALA A 27 8.63 -6.85 -20.08
CA ALA A 27 9.07 -8.01 -20.88
C ALA A 27 9.95 -8.98 -20.07
N LYS A 28 10.81 -8.47 -19.18
CA LYS A 28 11.65 -9.29 -18.31
C LYS A 28 10.84 -10.01 -17.24
N VAL A 29 9.86 -9.33 -16.64
CA VAL A 29 8.93 -9.95 -15.68
C VAL A 29 8.11 -11.03 -16.37
N LEU A 30 7.57 -10.76 -17.56
CA LEU A 30 6.82 -11.75 -18.34
C LEU A 30 7.67 -13.00 -18.61
N ARG A 31 8.93 -12.84 -19.01
CA ARG A 31 9.84 -13.96 -19.23
C ARG A 31 10.10 -14.76 -17.96
N ALA A 32 10.27 -14.09 -16.82
CA ALA A 32 10.40 -14.77 -15.54
C ALA A 32 9.15 -15.58 -15.17
N LEU A 33 7.95 -15.04 -15.44
CA LEU A 33 6.67 -15.70 -15.16
C LEU A 33 6.34 -16.85 -16.13
N GLN A 34 6.76 -16.76 -17.39
CA GLN A 34 6.45 -17.77 -18.41
C GLN A 34 7.49 -18.88 -18.49
N GLU A 35 8.78 -18.53 -18.47
CA GLU A 35 9.89 -19.47 -18.70
C GLU A 35 10.57 -19.89 -17.40
N GLY A 36 10.29 -19.25 -16.27
CA GLY A 36 11.05 -19.45 -15.03
C GLY A 36 12.52 -19.06 -15.19
N LYS A 37 12.82 -18.09 -16.07
CA LYS A 37 14.18 -17.68 -16.43
C LYS A 37 14.35 -16.18 -16.41
N ILE A 38 15.53 -15.75 -15.98
CA ILE A 38 15.96 -14.36 -16.05
C ILE A 38 17.34 -14.26 -16.67
N THR A 39 17.64 -13.08 -17.23
CA THR A 39 18.96 -12.76 -17.77
C THR A 39 19.45 -11.49 -17.10
N ARG A 40 20.71 -11.48 -16.64
CA ARG A 40 21.33 -10.27 -16.09
C ARG A 40 21.55 -9.25 -17.20
N VAL A 41 21.44 -7.97 -16.88
CA VAL A 41 21.71 -6.90 -17.85
C VAL A 41 23.16 -7.02 -18.34
N GLY A 42 23.35 -7.13 -19.66
CA GLY A 42 24.66 -7.26 -20.28
C GLY A 42 25.28 -8.67 -20.20
N ALA A 43 24.53 -9.67 -19.76
CA ALA A 43 24.94 -11.08 -19.82
C ALA A 43 24.02 -11.84 -20.79
N ASP A 44 24.55 -12.86 -21.46
CA ASP A 44 23.75 -13.73 -22.34
C ASP A 44 23.30 -15.02 -21.64
N LYS A 45 23.75 -15.24 -20.40
CA LYS A 45 23.45 -16.46 -19.65
C LYS A 45 22.11 -16.35 -18.93
N ASP A 46 21.22 -17.26 -19.27
CA ASP A 46 19.97 -17.47 -18.55
C ASP A 46 20.20 -18.13 -17.18
N ILE A 47 19.39 -17.72 -16.20
CA ILE A 47 19.38 -18.24 -14.84
C ILE A 47 17.95 -18.71 -14.57
N ASN A 48 17.81 -19.98 -14.20
CA ASN A 48 16.52 -20.51 -13.77
C ASN A 48 16.15 -19.93 -12.39
N VAL A 49 14.89 -19.53 -12.24
CA VAL A 49 14.33 -19.00 -11.00
C VAL A 49 12.97 -19.62 -10.73
N ASP A 50 12.73 -19.95 -9.48
CA ASP A 50 11.43 -20.38 -8.94
C ASP A 50 10.97 -19.32 -7.95
N VAL A 51 10.01 -18.48 -8.35
CA VAL A 51 9.59 -17.31 -7.56
C VAL A 51 8.07 -17.17 -7.66
N ARG A 52 7.40 -17.14 -6.52
CA ARG A 52 6.01 -16.72 -6.44
C ARG A 52 5.93 -15.20 -6.59
N VAL A 53 5.11 -14.69 -7.50
CA VAL A 53 4.94 -13.24 -7.68
C VAL A 53 3.62 -12.78 -7.11
N VAL A 54 3.66 -11.67 -6.35
CA VAL A 54 2.48 -10.92 -5.90
C VAL A 54 2.67 -9.49 -6.41
N ALA A 55 1.72 -8.97 -7.18
CA ALA A 55 1.80 -7.62 -7.73
C ALA A 55 0.70 -6.74 -7.16
N ALA A 56 0.99 -5.45 -6.98
CA ALA A 56 0.04 -4.42 -6.59
C ALA A 56 0.16 -3.22 -7.53
N THR A 57 -0.96 -2.51 -7.71
CA THR A 57 -1.00 -1.25 -8.46
C THR A 57 -2.25 -0.47 -8.05
N ASN A 58 -2.15 0.85 -8.14
CA ASN A 58 -3.27 1.79 -8.01
C ASN A 58 -3.86 2.21 -9.37
N LYS A 59 -3.27 1.76 -10.49
CA LYS A 59 -3.75 2.08 -11.84
C LYS A 59 -4.69 1.02 -12.37
N ASP A 60 -5.59 1.43 -13.27
CA ASP A 60 -6.36 0.49 -14.07
C ASP A 60 -5.47 -0.08 -15.18
N LEU A 61 -5.00 -1.32 -15.00
CA LEU A 61 -4.12 -1.96 -15.97
C LEU A 61 -4.79 -2.20 -17.33
N LEU A 62 -6.12 -2.34 -17.41
CA LEU A 62 -6.80 -2.48 -18.70
C LEU A 62 -6.74 -1.15 -19.47
N GLN A 63 -6.94 -0.03 -18.78
CA GLN A 63 -6.78 1.29 -19.37
C GLN A 63 -5.33 1.54 -19.82
N GLU A 64 -4.33 1.14 -19.02
CA GLU A 64 -2.91 1.24 -19.39
C GLU A 64 -2.56 0.34 -20.61
N VAL A 65 -3.25 -0.80 -20.78
CA VAL A 65 -3.11 -1.63 -21.99
C VAL A 65 -3.64 -0.89 -23.21
N GLU A 66 -4.81 -0.24 -23.12
CA GLU A 66 -5.37 0.56 -24.21
C GLU A 66 -4.43 1.72 -24.60
N GLN A 67 -3.77 2.33 -23.62
CA GLN A 67 -2.77 3.38 -23.82
C GLN A 67 -1.40 2.88 -24.29
N LYS A 68 -1.22 1.56 -24.46
CA LYS A 68 0.04 0.89 -24.83
C LYS A 68 1.20 1.14 -23.85
N THR A 69 0.89 1.54 -22.63
CA THR A 69 1.85 1.70 -21.52
C THR A 69 2.01 0.40 -20.73
N PHE A 70 1.07 -0.53 -20.85
CA PHE A 70 1.13 -1.87 -20.26
C PHE A 70 0.90 -2.98 -21.29
N ARG A 71 1.57 -4.12 -21.12
CA ARG A 71 1.44 -5.25 -22.03
C ARG A 71 0.25 -6.15 -21.64
N LEU A 72 -0.58 -6.45 -22.63
CA LEU A 72 -1.74 -7.33 -22.47
C LEU A 72 -1.35 -8.77 -22.03
N ASP A 73 -0.24 -9.30 -22.54
CA ASP A 73 0.25 -10.63 -22.19
C ASP A 73 0.66 -10.74 -20.71
N LEU A 74 1.31 -9.71 -20.17
CA LEU A 74 1.64 -9.60 -18.75
C LEU A 74 0.38 -9.44 -17.90
N TYR A 75 -0.59 -8.63 -18.33
CA TYR A 75 -1.86 -8.47 -17.62
C TYR A 75 -2.55 -9.81 -17.41
N HIS A 76 -2.66 -10.64 -18.45
CA HIS A 76 -3.28 -11.96 -18.34
C HIS A 76 -2.50 -12.94 -17.46
N ARG A 77 -1.18 -12.77 -17.33
CA ARG A 77 -0.37 -13.60 -16.41
C ARG A 77 -0.47 -13.19 -14.95
N LEU A 78 -0.65 -11.90 -14.67
CA LEU A 78 -0.82 -11.40 -13.31
C LEU A 78 -2.26 -11.57 -12.81
N SER A 79 -3.25 -11.35 -13.68
CA SER A 79 -4.67 -11.26 -13.31
C SER A 79 -5.37 -12.62 -13.17
N VAL A 80 -4.63 -13.68 -12.83
CA VAL A 80 -5.21 -15.01 -12.57
C VAL A 80 -6.03 -14.99 -11.28
N ILE A 81 -5.53 -14.32 -10.25
CA ILE A 81 -6.23 -14.09 -8.99
C ILE A 81 -6.18 -12.59 -8.69
N LEU A 82 -7.33 -11.93 -8.74
CA LEU A 82 -7.47 -10.51 -8.43
C LEU A 82 -7.97 -10.34 -7.00
N ILE A 83 -7.25 -9.55 -6.21
CA ILE A 83 -7.64 -9.17 -4.86
C ILE A 83 -7.89 -7.66 -4.87
N HIS A 84 -9.16 -7.27 -4.74
CA HIS A 84 -9.52 -5.87 -4.60
C HIS A 84 -9.39 -5.45 -3.13
N VAL A 85 -8.59 -4.42 -2.87
CA VAL A 85 -8.42 -3.86 -1.53
C VAL A 85 -9.31 -2.61 -1.44
N PRO A 86 -10.39 -2.62 -0.63
CA PRO A 86 -11.28 -1.49 -0.52
C PRO A 86 -10.58 -0.29 0.13
N SER A 87 -10.99 0.89 -0.30
CA SER A 87 -10.60 2.15 0.32
C SER A 87 -11.12 2.21 1.76
N LEU A 88 -10.46 3.00 2.60
CA LEU A 88 -10.87 3.19 4.00
C LEU A 88 -12.30 3.75 4.11
N ASN A 89 -12.73 4.54 3.12
CA ASN A 89 -14.08 5.07 3.04
C ASN A 89 -15.16 3.98 2.88
N GLU A 90 -14.82 2.84 2.29
CA GLU A 90 -15.72 1.70 2.12
C GLU A 90 -15.75 0.76 3.35
N ARG A 91 -14.84 0.98 4.30
CA ARG A 91 -14.70 0.19 5.55
C ARG A 91 -14.49 1.10 6.76
N ARG A 92 -15.36 2.10 6.91
CA ARG A 92 -15.28 3.07 8.02
C ARG A 92 -15.38 2.43 9.40
N ASP A 93 -16.06 1.29 9.49
CA ASP A 93 -16.19 0.52 10.74
C ASP A 93 -14.84 0.00 11.28
N ASP A 94 -13.78 -0.06 10.44
CA ASP A 94 -12.43 -0.42 10.87
C ASP A 94 -11.70 0.74 11.57
N ILE A 95 -12.14 2.00 11.40
CA ILE A 95 -11.46 3.21 11.89
C ILE A 95 -11.27 3.20 13.41
N PRO A 96 -12.26 2.86 14.26
CA PRO A 96 -12.07 2.84 15.71
C PRO A 96 -10.90 1.93 16.14
N MET A 97 -10.83 0.72 15.58
CA MET A 97 -9.77 -0.25 15.89
C MET A 97 -8.40 0.22 15.38
N LEU A 98 -8.35 0.79 14.17
CA LEU A 98 -7.12 1.36 13.61
C LEU A 98 -6.61 2.53 14.45
N VAL A 99 -7.49 3.43 14.88
CA VAL A 99 -7.14 4.57 15.73
C VAL A 99 -6.60 4.10 17.07
N GLU A 100 -7.24 3.13 17.73
CA GLU A 100 -6.76 2.57 18.99
C GLU A 100 -5.34 2.01 18.86
N GLN A 101 -5.10 1.22 17.81
CA GLN A 101 -3.78 0.66 17.53
C GLN A 101 -2.74 1.75 17.24
N PHE A 102 -3.07 2.75 16.42
CA PHE A 102 -2.17 3.86 16.13
C PHE A 102 -1.86 4.73 17.34
N LEU A 103 -2.84 5.01 18.20
CA LEU A 103 -2.62 5.74 19.45
C LEU A 103 -1.62 5.01 20.33
N LYS A 104 -1.76 3.68 20.46
CA LYS A 104 -0.84 2.84 21.23
C LYS A 104 0.58 2.89 20.66
N ASP A 105 0.72 2.66 19.36
CA ASP A 105 2.02 2.61 18.69
C ASP A 105 2.72 3.98 18.74
N ILE A 106 2.01 5.06 18.40
CA ILE A 106 2.57 6.42 18.38
C ILE A 106 2.94 6.91 19.79
N CYS A 107 2.09 6.65 20.79
CA CYS A 107 2.42 7.02 22.17
C CYS A 107 3.65 6.26 22.69
N ALA A 108 3.78 4.97 22.32
CA ALA A 108 4.95 4.17 22.67
C ALA A 108 6.23 4.69 21.98
N ASP A 109 6.16 5.00 20.68
CA ASP A 109 7.27 5.56 19.91
C ASP A 109 7.75 6.90 20.48
N TYR A 110 6.84 7.74 20.99
CA TYR A 110 7.16 9.03 21.60
C TYR A 110 7.50 8.95 23.09
N GLY A 111 7.38 7.77 23.71
CA GLY A 111 7.63 7.60 25.14
C GLY A 111 6.67 8.38 26.04
N ILE A 112 5.44 8.65 25.58
CA ILE A 112 4.41 9.36 26.36
C ILE A 112 3.34 8.39 26.85
N SER A 113 2.57 8.80 27.86
CA SER A 113 1.46 8.00 28.36
C SER A 113 0.40 7.78 27.26
N PRO A 114 -0.18 6.56 27.17
CA PRO A 114 -1.24 6.28 26.21
C PRO A 114 -2.37 7.31 26.30
N LYS A 115 -2.72 7.89 25.15
CA LYS A 115 -3.87 8.79 25.03
C LYS A 115 -5.11 7.99 24.66
N THR A 116 -6.26 8.49 25.08
CA THR A 116 -7.57 7.99 24.66
C THR A 116 -8.25 9.01 23.79
N MET A 117 -9.17 8.54 22.95
CA MET A 117 -9.99 9.39 22.09
C MET A 117 -11.45 9.25 22.52
N ASP A 118 -12.18 10.37 22.50
CA ASP A 118 -13.62 10.36 22.76
C ASP A 118 -14.41 9.71 21.62
N ASP A 119 -15.53 9.04 21.93
CA ASP A 119 -16.37 8.37 20.92
C ASP A 119 -16.89 9.36 19.87
N ALA A 120 -17.21 10.59 20.27
CA ALA A 120 -17.64 11.62 19.33
C ALA A 120 -16.49 12.07 18.41
N SER A 121 -15.25 12.01 18.86
CA SER A 121 -14.06 12.26 18.02
C SER A 121 -13.88 11.13 16.99
N ILE A 122 -14.08 9.87 17.41
CA ILE A 122 -14.02 8.71 16.52
C ILE A 122 -15.12 8.80 15.45
N GLN A 123 -16.33 9.24 15.81
CA GLN A 123 -17.41 9.44 14.84
C GLN A 123 -17.03 10.49 13.79
N LEU A 124 -16.43 11.62 14.20
CA LEU A 124 -15.96 12.64 13.26
C LEU A 124 -14.90 12.09 12.28
N LEU A 125 -14.03 11.19 12.75
CA LEU A 125 -13.05 10.53 11.88
C LEU A 125 -13.71 9.52 10.92
N GLN A 126 -14.79 8.86 11.34
CA GLN A 126 -15.55 7.97 10.46
C GLN A 126 -16.29 8.73 9.35
N ASP A 127 -16.83 9.92 9.66
CA ASP A 127 -17.56 10.75 8.70
C ASP A 127 -16.63 11.48 7.70
N TYR A 128 -15.32 11.49 7.97
CA TYR A 128 -14.33 12.13 7.11
C TYR A 128 -14.04 11.32 5.83
N ASN A 129 -13.64 12.02 4.77
CA ASN A 129 -13.28 11.41 3.50
C ASN A 129 -11.76 11.16 3.42
N TRP A 130 -11.36 9.90 3.51
CA TRP A 130 -9.95 9.47 3.58
C TRP A 130 -9.33 9.23 2.21
N THR A 131 -8.97 10.32 1.52
CA THR A 131 -8.30 10.24 0.20
C THR A 131 -6.93 9.54 0.27
N GLY A 132 -6.18 9.73 1.34
CA GLY A 132 -4.90 9.05 1.60
C GLY A 132 -5.04 7.77 2.42
N ASN A 133 -6.27 7.28 2.64
CA ASN A 133 -6.57 6.02 3.33
C ASN A 133 -5.85 5.92 4.69
N ILE A 134 -5.32 4.74 4.99
CA ILE A 134 -4.65 4.39 6.25
C ILE A 134 -3.45 5.32 6.53
N ARG A 135 -2.73 5.76 5.49
CA ARG A 135 -1.57 6.66 5.65
C ARG A 135 -2.00 8.03 6.15
N GLU A 136 -3.08 8.58 5.59
CA GLU A 136 -3.66 9.84 6.05
C GLU A 136 -4.20 9.72 7.48
N LEU A 137 -4.95 8.64 7.77
CA LEU A 137 -5.46 8.37 9.11
C LEU A 137 -4.35 8.34 10.16
N ARG A 138 -3.26 7.60 9.90
CA ARG A 138 -2.11 7.53 10.83
C ARG A 138 -1.49 8.91 11.07
N ASN A 139 -1.27 9.70 10.02
CA ASN A 139 -0.72 11.06 10.14
C ASN A 139 -1.64 12.00 10.93
N VAL A 140 -2.96 11.86 10.75
CA VAL A 140 -3.97 12.61 11.50
C VAL A 140 -3.94 12.23 12.98
N VAL A 141 -3.91 10.92 13.29
CA VAL A 141 -3.81 10.45 14.68
C VAL A 141 -2.52 10.92 15.32
N GLU A 142 -1.39 10.87 14.60
CA GLU A 142 -0.10 11.39 15.07
C GLU A 142 -0.17 12.88 15.41
N ARG A 143 -0.78 13.69 14.53
CA ARG A 143 -1.02 15.11 14.78
C ARG A 143 -1.87 15.34 16.03
N LEU A 144 -2.96 14.58 16.22
CA LEU A 144 -3.82 14.69 17.41
C LEU A 144 -3.06 14.28 18.68
N VAL A 145 -2.19 13.28 18.61
CA VAL A 145 -1.33 12.89 19.74
C VAL A 145 -0.41 14.04 20.14
N ILE A 146 0.14 14.81 19.18
CA ILE A 146 1.04 15.94 19.47
C ILE A 146 0.28 17.16 20.00
N LEU A 147 -0.85 17.51 19.37
CA LEU A 147 -1.53 18.80 19.60
C LEU A 147 -2.60 18.75 20.70
N SER A 148 -3.15 17.58 21.01
CA SER A 148 -4.23 17.45 22.00
C SER A 148 -3.71 17.20 23.42
N GLY A 149 -4.61 17.33 24.41
CA GLY A 149 -4.32 17.00 25.81
C GLY A 149 -4.20 15.51 26.10
N LYS A 150 -4.49 15.10 27.35
CA LYS A 150 -4.49 13.68 27.76
C LYS A 150 -5.55 12.83 27.05
N LYS A 151 -6.70 13.45 26.72
CA LYS A 151 -7.81 12.84 25.98
C LYS A 151 -8.08 13.71 24.76
N ILE A 152 -8.25 13.07 23.60
CA ILE A 152 -8.54 13.73 22.33
C ILE A 152 -10.05 13.97 22.24
N MET A 153 -10.45 15.23 22.20
CA MET A 153 -11.84 15.67 22.21
C MET A 153 -12.32 16.08 20.81
N PRO A 154 -13.64 16.16 20.55
CA PRO A 154 -14.16 16.45 19.22
C PRO A 154 -13.67 17.80 18.65
N GLU A 155 -13.43 18.78 19.53
CA GLU A 155 -12.90 20.09 19.14
C GLU A 155 -11.45 20.02 18.63
N ASP A 156 -10.66 19.06 19.10
CA ASP A 156 -9.31 18.82 18.58
C ASP A 156 -9.38 18.31 17.13
N VAL A 157 -10.31 17.37 16.86
CA VAL A 157 -10.52 16.83 15.50
C VAL A 157 -10.96 17.94 14.55
N LYS A 158 -11.94 18.76 14.94
CA LYS A 158 -12.39 19.90 14.13
C LYS A 158 -11.29 20.92 13.88
N SER A 159 -10.40 21.15 14.86
CA SER A 159 -9.35 22.17 14.77
C SER A 159 -8.16 21.73 13.92
N TYR A 160 -7.82 20.44 13.94
CA TYR A 160 -6.56 19.92 13.39
C TYR A 160 -6.71 18.96 12.22
N VAL A 161 -7.93 18.49 11.91
CA VAL A 161 -8.18 17.48 10.87
C VAL A 161 -9.08 18.02 9.78
N LEU A 162 -10.21 18.65 10.16
CA LEU A 162 -11.17 19.15 9.18
C LEU A 162 -10.65 20.45 8.54
N PRO A 163 -10.69 20.57 7.19
CA PRO A 163 -10.42 21.84 6.54
C PRO A 163 -11.43 22.89 7.00
N LYS A 164 -10.96 24.12 7.21
CA LYS A 164 -11.82 25.30 7.40
C LYS A 164 -12.50 25.71 6.09
#